data_AF-K1T3D0-F1
#
_entry.id   AF-K1T3D0-F1
#
_cell.length_a   1.000
_cell.length_b   1.000
_cell.length_c   1.000
_cell.angle_alpha   90.00
_cell.angle_beta   90.00
_cell.angle_gamma   90.00
#
_symmetry.space_group_name_H-M   'P 1'
#
loop_
_entity.id
_entity.type
_entity.pdbx_description
1 polymer ?
#
loop_
_entity_poly.entity_id
_entity_poly.type
_entity_poly.pdbx_seq_one_letter_code
_entity_poly.pdbx_strand_id
1 'polypeptide(L)'
;PETVTDWDNERTFRVTSYNGDAREYAYKVVKSEIESDGDVELKTTEEVASFAATKTTVVKGNLIIGSDAEEAEKITDISALASLKEVTGNIVIRNSYNGADLTGLENIVSAGGLQVGSADVASKATELHMISMKALETLSGDISVYNDQVTYVLFEKLATIEGSVMFNASSLQSF
;
A
#
# COMPACT_ATOMS: atom_id res chain seq x y z
N PRO A 1 9.74 4.71 33.70
CA PRO A 1 11.08 4.99 33.12
C PRO A 1 10.94 6.01 31.98
N GLU A 2 11.31 7.27 32.25
CA GLU A 2 11.20 8.40 31.30
C GLU A 2 12.17 8.32 30.11
N THR A 3 13.09 7.35 30.09
CA THR A 3 14.18 7.25 29.10
C THR A 3 13.96 6.21 28.02
N VAL A 4 12.82 5.49 28.01
CA VAL A 4 12.51 4.51 26.96
C VAL A 4 11.72 5.20 25.86
N THR A 5 12.33 5.35 24.68
CA THR A 5 11.78 6.09 23.54
C THR A 5 11.27 5.20 22.40
N ASP A 6 11.63 3.92 22.41
CA ASP A 6 11.32 2.98 21.33
C ASP A 6 10.59 1.75 21.89
N TRP A 7 9.30 1.95 22.13
CA TRP A 7 8.39 0.94 22.70
C TRP A 7 7.87 -0.06 21.67
N ASP A 8 8.09 0.18 20.38
CA ASP A 8 7.60 -0.67 19.30
C ASP A 8 8.40 -1.98 19.15
N ASN A 9 9.60 -2.07 19.75
CA ASN A 9 10.44 -3.26 19.79
C ASN A 9 10.25 -4.08 21.08
N GLU A 10 10.46 -5.40 20.99
CA GLU A 10 10.46 -6.28 22.16
C GLU A 10 11.56 -5.87 23.15
N ARG A 11 11.21 -5.77 24.43
CA ARG A 11 12.13 -5.35 25.49
C ARG A 11 11.97 -6.20 26.73
N THR A 12 13.09 -6.52 27.35
CA THR A 12 13.12 -7.22 28.64
C THR A 12 13.43 -6.23 29.76
N PHE A 13 12.55 -6.15 30.74
CA PHE A 13 12.75 -5.39 31.96
C PHE A 13 13.19 -6.33 33.08
N ARG A 14 14.37 -6.11 33.65
CA ARG A 14 14.83 -6.83 34.83
C ARG A 14 14.56 -6.00 36.08
N VAL A 15 13.74 -6.52 36.98
CA VAL A 15 13.50 -5.95 38.31
C VAL A 15 14.26 -6.79 39.32
N THR A 16 15.11 -6.18 40.13
CA THR A 16 15.82 -6.86 41.23
C THR A 16 15.25 -6.39 42.56
N SER A 17 14.71 -7.33 43.33
CA SER A 17 14.20 -7.09 44.67
C SER A 17 15.37 -6.87 45.66
N TYR A 18 15.09 -6.21 46.79
CA TYR A 18 16.10 -5.88 47.79
C TYR A 18 16.86 -7.10 48.35
N ASN A 19 16.24 -8.29 48.30
CA ASN A 19 16.82 -9.56 48.71
C ASN A 19 17.70 -10.24 47.63
N GLY A 20 17.93 -9.60 46.48
CA GLY A 20 18.77 -10.12 45.39
C GLY A 20 18.03 -10.95 44.35
N ASP A 21 16.74 -11.26 44.56
CA ASP A 21 15.94 -11.99 43.58
C ASP A 21 15.63 -11.10 42.38
N ALA A 22 15.90 -11.58 41.17
CA ALA A 22 15.56 -10.90 39.93
C ALA A 22 14.33 -11.53 39.27
N ARG A 23 13.46 -10.69 38.72
CA ARG A 23 12.36 -11.07 37.83
C ARG A 23 12.52 -10.33 36.51
N GLU A 24 12.42 -11.08 35.43
CA GLU A 24 12.45 -10.54 34.07
C GLU A 24 11.03 -10.51 33.50
N TYR A 25 10.69 -9.39 32.88
CA TYR A 25 9.40 -9.16 32.23
C TYR A 25 9.66 -8.79 30.78
N ALA A 26 9.24 -9.65 29.85
CA ALA A 26 9.23 -9.32 28.44
C ALA A 26 8.00 -8.47 28.12
N TYR A 27 8.22 -7.35 27.44
CA TYR A 27 7.18 -6.46 26.94
C TYR A 27 7.28 -6.41 25.42
N LYS A 28 6.17 -6.71 24.75
CA LYS A 28 6.03 -6.63 23.29
C LYS A 28 4.73 -5.91 22.97
N VAL A 29 4.81 -4.82 22.22
CA VAL A 29 3.62 -4.17 21.67
C VAL A 29 3.12 -5.03 20.51
N VAL A 30 1.88 -5.51 20.61
CA VAL A 30 1.19 -6.17 19.50
C VAL A 30 0.20 -5.16 18.94
N LYS A 31 0.49 -4.61 17.75
CA LYS A 31 -0.47 -3.76 17.02
C LYS A 31 -1.45 -4.71 16.33
N SER A 32 -2.70 -4.70 16.77
CA SER A 32 -3.78 -5.42 16.10
C SER A 32 -4.05 -4.78 14.74
N GLU A 33 -4.08 -5.59 13.70
CA GLU A 33 -4.51 -5.16 12.37
C GLU A 33 -5.99 -4.77 12.39
N ILE A 34 -6.32 -3.72 11.64
CA ILE A 34 -7.71 -3.34 11.38
C ILE A 34 -7.99 -3.82 9.97
N GLU A 35 -8.88 -4.79 9.84
CA GLU A 35 -9.19 -5.45 8.57
C GLU A 35 -10.49 -4.89 7.98
N SER A 36 -10.53 -4.77 6.66
CA SER A 36 -11.75 -4.55 5.88
C SER A 36 -12.07 -5.81 5.08
N ASP A 37 -13.26 -6.36 5.26
CA ASP A 37 -13.73 -7.52 4.51
C ASP A 37 -14.23 -7.11 3.12
N GLY A 38 -13.77 -7.82 2.08
CA GLY A 38 -14.16 -7.59 0.70
C GLY A 38 -13.42 -6.44 0.01
N ASP A 39 -13.89 -6.11 -1.19
CA ASP A 39 -13.29 -5.08 -2.04
C ASP A 39 -13.58 -3.67 -1.50
N VAL A 40 -12.58 -2.81 -1.57
CA VAL A 40 -12.66 -1.38 -1.23
C VAL A 40 -12.54 -0.58 -2.51
N GLU A 41 -13.58 0.18 -2.85
CA GLU A 41 -13.62 1.04 -4.04
C GLU A 41 -13.69 2.52 -3.61
N LEU A 42 -12.70 3.32 -4.01
CA LEU A 42 -12.53 4.73 -3.66
C LEU A 42 -12.58 5.56 -4.95
N LYS A 43 -13.72 6.15 -5.26
CA LYS A 43 -13.98 6.94 -6.48
C LYS A 43 -13.79 8.43 -6.26
N THR A 44 -13.87 8.91 -5.01
CA THR A 44 -13.74 10.32 -4.65
C THR A 44 -12.67 10.56 -3.59
N THR A 45 -12.22 11.80 -3.47
CA THR A 45 -11.28 12.20 -2.41
C THR A 45 -11.92 12.07 -1.02
N GLU A 46 -13.23 12.27 -0.92
CA GLU A 46 -13.99 12.08 0.33
C GLU A 46 -14.02 10.61 0.76
N GLU A 47 -14.16 9.68 -0.19
CA GLU A 47 -14.10 8.23 0.10
C GLU A 47 -12.70 7.82 0.55
N VAL A 48 -11.64 8.36 -0.07
CA VAL A 48 -10.25 8.15 0.39
C VAL A 48 -10.08 8.62 1.83
N ALA A 49 -10.55 9.82 2.17
CA ALA A 49 -10.46 10.37 3.52
C ALA A 49 -11.29 9.56 4.53
N SER A 50 -12.50 9.14 4.15
CA SER A 50 -13.40 8.33 4.98
C SER A 50 -12.81 6.95 5.26
N PHE A 51 -12.24 6.32 4.23
CA PHE A 51 -11.57 5.03 4.39
C PHE A 51 -10.31 5.16 5.26
N ALA A 52 -9.48 6.18 5.05
CA ALA A 52 -8.32 6.45 5.89
C ALA A 52 -8.68 6.65 7.37
N ALA A 53 -9.83 7.28 7.66
CA ALA A 53 -10.32 7.48 9.02
C ALA A 53 -10.64 6.16 9.75
N THR A 54 -10.91 5.06 9.02
CA THR A 54 -11.08 3.72 9.61
C THR A 54 -9.77 3.16 10.18
N LYS A 55 -8.62 3.69 9.74
CA LYS A 55 -7.27 3.20 10.06
C LYS A 55 -7.05 1.74 9.66
N THR A 56 -7.80 1.26 8.68
CA THR A 56 -7.62 -0.07 8.09
C THR A 56 -6.16 -0.25 7.69
N THR A 57 -5.59 -1.39 8.09
CA THR A 57 -4.23 -1.80 7.77
C THR A 57 -4.21 -2.96 6.77
N VAL A 58 -5.33 -3.70 6.66
CA VAL A 58 -5.46 -4.87 5.77
C VAL A 58 -6.79 -4.82 5.01
N VAL A 59 -6.74 -4.96 3.70
CA VAL A 59 -7.93 -5.13 2.85
C VAL A 59 -8.02 -6.60 2.42
N LYS A 60 -9.07 -7.31 2.83
CA LYS A 60 -9.34 -8.72 2.45
C LYS A 60 -10.10 -8.79 1.12
N GLY A 61 -9.55 -8.13 0.10
CA GLY A 61 -10.13 -7.98 -1.23
C GLY A 61 -9.27 -7.08 -2.11
N ASN A 62 -9.84 -6.56 -3.18
CA ASN A 62 -9.20 -5.57 -4.05
C ASN A 62 -9.25 -4.18 -3.44
N LEU A 63 -8.20 -3.38 -3.67
CA LEU A 63 -8.21 -1.94 -3.45
C LEU A 63 -8.32 -1.24 -4.81
N ILE A 64 -9.45 -0.60 -5.08
CA ILE A 64 -9.74 0.03 -6.36
C ILE A 64 -9.77 1.55 -6.14
N ILE A 65 -8.85 2.26 -6.80
CA ILE A 65 -8.70 3.72 -6.68
C ILE A 65 -9.07 4.38 -8.00
N GLY A 66 -10.03 5.30 -7.92
CA GLY A 66 -10.60 6.01 -9.05
C GLY A 66 -11.76 5.28 -9.73
N SER A 67 -12.22 5.87 -10.83
CA SER A 67 -13.33 5.40 -11.64
C SER A 67 -13.01 5.56 -13.12
N ASP A 68 -13.64 4.75 -13.97
CA ASP A 68 -13.53 4.84 -15.43
C ASP A 68 -14.68 5.65 -16.05
N ALA A 69 -15.58 6.21 -15.23
CA ALA A 69 -16.63 7.10 -15.70
C ALA A 69 -16.06 8.41 -16.26
N GLU A 70 -16.66 8.93 -17.32
CA GLU A 70 -16.17 10.10 -18.07
C GLU A 70 -16.07 11.37 -17.20
N GLU A 71 -17.07 11.61 -16.35
CA GLU A 71 -17.16 12.76 -15.43
C GLU A 71 -16.79 12.39 -13.98
N ALA A 72 -15.95 11.37 -13.81
CA ALA A 72 -15.49 10.97 -12.47
C ALA A 72 -14.63 12.06 -11.81
N GLU A 73 -14.80 12.24 -10.50
CA GLU A 73 -13.94 13.09 -9.71
C GLU A 73 -12.47 12.64 -9.82
N LYS A 74 -11.58 13.62 -9.98
CA LYS A 74 -10.15 13.38 -10.04
C LYS A 74 -9.58 13.23 -8.63
N ILE A 75 -9.00 12.07 -8.34
CA ILE A 75 -8.27 11.82 -7.10
C ILE A 75 -6.81 12.17 -7.36
N THR A 76 -6.30 13.22 -6.71
CA THR A 76 -4.92 13.69 -6.90
C THR A 76 -3.97 13.28 -5.77
N ASP A 77 -4.52 12.85 -4.63
CA ASP A 77 -3.77 12.54 -3.43
C ASP A 77 -4.41 11.34 -2.70
N ILE A 78 -3.58 10.33 -2.42
CA ILE A 78 -3.94 9.14 -1.64
C ILE A 78 -3.00 8.93 -0.46
N SER A 79 -2.21 9.94 -0.08
CA SER A 79 -1.26 9.90 1.04
C SER A 79 -1.91 9.49 2.36
N ALA A 80 -3.20 9.77 2.53
CA ALA A 80 -3.99 9.34 3.69
C ALA A 80 -4.09 7.81 3.84
N LEU A 81 -3.81 7.03 2.78
CA LEU A 81 -3.83 5.57 2.78
C LEU A 81 -2.57 4.92 3.39
N ALA A 82 -1.61 5.71 3.88
CA ALA A 82 -0.33 5.24 4.40
C ALA A 82 -0.43 4.25 5.59
N SER A 83 -1.62 4.06 6.20
CA SER A 83 -1.82 3.01 7.20
C SER A 83 -1.87 1.60 6.62
N LEU A 84 -2.18 1.45 5.33
CA LEU A 84 -2.29 0.16 4.67
C LEU A 84 -0.95 -0.58 4.62
N LYS A 85 -1.02 -1.87 4.89
CA LYS A 85 0.11 -2.80 4.88
C LYS A 85 -0.11 -4.00 3.97
N GLU A 86 -1.36 -4.40 3.77
CA GLU A 86 -1.70 -5.58 2.97
C GLU A 86 -3.00 -5.37 2.20
N VAL A 87 -3.03 -5.86 0.96
CA VAL A 87 -4.24 -5.98 0.13
C VAL A 87 -4.27 -7.41 -0.41
N THR A 88 -5.14 -8.28 0.08
CA THR A 88 -5.09 -9.71 -0.34
C THR A 88 -5.45 -9.92 -1.81
N GLY A 89 -6.20 -8.98 -2.41
CA GLY A 89 -6.48 -8.92 -3.83
C GLY A 89 -5.61 -7.89 -4.56
N ASN A 90 -6.06 -7.43 -5.72
CA ASN A 90 -5.30 -6.52 -6.55
C ASN A 90 -5.47 -5.06 -6.09
N ILE A 91 -4.38 -4.30 -6.22
CA ILE A 91 -4.44 -2.83 -6.23
C ILE A 91 -4.72 -2.41 -7.67
N VAL A 92 -5.84 -1.74 -7.90
CA VAL A 92 -6.32 -1.34 -9.23
C VAL A 92 -6.41 0.18 -9.30
N ILE A 93 -5.67 0.79 -10.22
CA ILE A 93 -5.69 2.24 -10.48
C ILE A 93 -6.50 2.50 -11.76
N ARG A 94 -7.58 3.28 -11.62
CA ARG A 94 -8.51 3.62 -12.71
C ARG A 94 -8.28 5.03 -13.27
N ASN A 95 -8.97 5.33 -14.38
CA ASN A 95 -8.74 6.52 -15.21
C ASN A 95 -8.95 7.87 -14.50
N SER A 96 -9.74 7.93 -13.42
CA SER A 96 -9.93 9.16 -12.66
C SER A 96 -8.81 9.45 -11.66
N TYR A 97 -7.87 8.52 -11.46
CA TYR A 97 -6.66 8.83 -10.70
C TYR A 97 -5.79 9.84 -11.47
N ASN A 98 -5.41 10.91 -10.78
CA ASN A 98 -4.72 12.07 -11.34
C ASN A 98 -3.58 12.54 -10.41
N GLY A 99 -3.08 11.64 -9.57
CA GLY A 99 -1.87 11.86 -8.78
C GLY A 99 -0.61 11.57 -9.59
N ALA A 100 0.49 12.25 -9.26
CA ALA A 100 1.77 12.12 -9.95
C ALA A 100 2.42 10.74 -9.74
N ASP A 101 2.16 10.15 -8.58
CA ASP A 101 2.72 8.89 -8.13
C ASP A 101 1.73 8.12 -7.25
N LEU A 102 2.16 7.04 -6.60
CA LEU A 102 1.34 6.26 -5.65
C LEU A 102 1.73 6.52 -4.18
N THR A 103 2.21 7.74 -3.86
CA THR A 103 2.46 8.16 -2.46
C THR A 103 1.18 8.04 -1.64
N GLY A 104 1.24 7.25 -0.57
CA GLY A 104 0.11 6.72 0.18
C GLY A 104 0.10 5.19 0.25
N LEU A 105 0.72 4.52 -0.72
CA LEU A 105 0.81 3.04 -0.77
C LEU A 105 2.20 2.51 -0.40
N GLU A 106 3.11 3.37 0.08
CA GLU A 106 4.51 3.05 0.30
C GLU A 106 4.78 2.07 1.45
N ASN A 107 3.77 1.83 2.30
CA ASN A 107 3.85 0.92 3.46
C ASN A 107 3.23 -0.46 3.20
N ILE A 108 2.67 -0.68 2.00
CA ILE A 108 2.15 -1.99 1.60
C ILE A 108 3.32 -2.96 1.43
N VAL A 109 3.27 -4.07 2.15
CA VAL A 109 4.27 -5.14 2.17
C VAL A 109 3.87 -6.29 1.24
N SER A 110 2.58 -6.57 1.13
CA SER A 110 2.04 -7.65 0.30
C SER A 110 0.79 -7.19 -0.43
N ALA A 111 0.65 -7.62 -1.69
CA ALA A 111 -0.61 -7.51 -2.41
C ALA A 111 -0.92 -8.72 -3.28
N GLY A 112 -2.17 -8.88 -3.71
CA GLY A 112 -2.55 -9.87 -4.72
C GLY A 112 -1.99 -9.54 -6.10
N GLY A 113 -1.84 -8.27 -6.43
CA GLY A 113 -1.33 -7.82 -7.73
C GLY A 113 -1.40 -6.30 -7.85
N LEU A 114 -0.83 -5.76 -8.93
CA LEU A 114 -0.92 -4.35 -9.27
C LEU A 114 -1.45 -4.21 -10.70
N GLN A 115 -2.52 -3.45 -10.87
CA GLN A 115 -3.14 -3.21 -12.16
C GLN A 115 -3.33 -1.71 -12.43
N VAL A 116 -2.78 -1.26 -13.55
CA VAL A 116 -3.01 0.07 -14.13
C VAL A 116 -3.41 -0.13 -15.58
N GLY A 117 -4.70 -0.11 -15.89
CA GLY A 117 -5.21 -0.49 -17.22
C GLY A 117 -5.14 -1.99 -17.51
N SER A 118 -5.33 -2.37 -18.77
CA SER A 118 -5.26 -3.76 -19.25
C SER A 118 -4.82 -3.84 -20.72
N ALA A 119 -4.59 -5.08 -21.20
CA ALA A 119 -4.28 -5.34 -22.61
C ALA A 119 -5.37 -4.85 -23.57
N ASP A 120 -6.63 -4.92 -23.16
CA ASP A 120 -7.77 -4.49 -23.99
C ASP A 120 -8.03 -2.99 -23.88
N VAL A 121 -7.75 -2.40 -22.71
CA VAL A 121 -8.04 -0.98 -22.42
C VAL A 121 -6.88 -0.38 -21.61
N ALA A 122 -6.00 0.35 -22.29
CA ALA A 122 -4.95 1.12 -21.63
C ALA A 122 -5.55 2.21 -20.72
N SER A 123 -4.88 2.46 -19.61
CA SER A 123 -5.23 3.52 -18.66
C SER A 123 -5.03 4.90 -19.27
N LYS A 124 -5.97 5.79 -18.95
CA LYS A 124 -6.00 7.22 -19.30
C LYS A 124 -5.60 8.13 -18.14
N ALA A 125 -5.05 7.58 -17.05
CA ALA A 125 -4.50 8.36 -15.96
C ALA A 125 -3.28 9.14 -16.48
N THR A 126 -3.45 10.43 -16.80
CA THR A 126 -2.45 11.21 -17.54
C THR A 126 -1.30 11.70 -16.68
N GLU A 127 -1.54 11.90 -15.38
CA GLU A 127 -0.56 12.44 -14.46
C GLU A 127 0.28 11.37 -13.76
N LEU A 128 -0.09 10.08 -13.86
CA LEU A 128 0.62 9.01 -13.17
C LEU A 128 1.96 8.73 -13.88
N HIS A 129 3.03 9.32 -13.35
CA HIS A 129 4.37 9.21 -13.92
C HIS A 129 5.27 8.23 -13.17
N MET A 130 5.01 7.99 -11.89
CA MET A 130 5.85 7.13 -11.05
C MET A 130 5.02 6.11 -10.25
N ILE A 131 5.38 4.85 -10.35
CA ILE A 131 4.85 3.78 -9.51
C ILE A 131 5.94 3.42 -8.50
N SER A 132 5.76 3.80 -7.24
CA SER A 132 6.72 3.49 -6.18
C SER A 132 6.03 2.85 -5.00
N MET A 133 6.46 1.64 -4.64
CA MET A 133 5.98 0.92 -3.45
C MET A 133 7.19 0.32 -2.73
N LYS A 134 7.94 1.17 -2.03
CA LYS A 134 9.23 0.84 -1.43
C LYS A 134 9.18 -0.31 -0.40
N ALA A 135 8.06 -0.50 0.29
CA ALA A 135 7.90 -1.57 1.27
C ALA A 135 7.40 -2.90 0.66
N LEU A 136 6.98 -2.91 -0.62
CA LEU A 136 6.37 -4.07 -1.23
C LEU A 136 7.41 -5.18 -1.35
N GLU A 137 7.12 -6.34 -0.76
CA GLU A 137 8.00 -7.51 -0.71
C GLU A 137 7.45 -8.67 -1.53
N THR A 138 6.12 -8.83 -1.58
CA THR A 138 5.47 -9.98 -2.21
C THR A 138 4.22 -9.62 -3.01
N LEU A 139 4.08 -10.26 -4.17
CA LEU A 139 2.84 -10.29 -4.95
C LEU A 139 2.45 -11.74 -5.26
N SER A 140 1.23 -12.14 -4.93
CA SER A 140 0.71 -13.48 -5.26
C SER A 140 0.15 -13.60 -6.68
N GLY A 141 0.12 -12.51 -7.43
CA GLY A 141 -0.41 -12.43 -8.78
C GLY A 141 0.40 -11.47 -9.65
N ASP A 142 -0.27 -10.88 -10.64
CA ASP A 142 0.39 -10.15 -11.72
C ASP A 142 0.72 -8.70 -11.37
N ILE A 143 1.77 -8.16 -12.01
CA ILE A 143 1.94 -6.72 -12.25
C ILE A 143 1.55 -6.46 -13.70
N SER A 144 0.53 -5.63 -13.92
CA SER A 144 0.06 -5.23 -15.24
C SER A 144 -0.07 -3.72 -15.31
N VAL A 145 0.83 -3.06 -16.03
CA VAL A 145 0.83 -1.62 -16.26
C VAL A 145 0.70 -1.35 -17.75
N TYR A 146 -0.47 -0.87 -18.15
CA TYR A 146 -0.82 -0.42 -19.49
C TYR A 146 -1.13 1.07 -19.42
N ASN A 147 -0.09 1.90 -19.40
CA ASN A 147 -0.20 3.35 -19.28
C ASN A 147 1.04 4.04 -19.87
N ASP A 148 0.85 4.86 -20.89
CA ASP A 148 1.96 5.49 -21.61
C ASP A 148 2.58 6.69 -20.88
N GLN A 149 2.06 7.09 -19.71
CA GLN A 149 2.59 8.20 -18.92
C GLN A 149 3.53 7.76 -17.81
N VAL A 150 3.48 6.48 -17.43
CA VAL A 150 4.42 5.91 -16.44
C VAL A 150 5.83 5.92 -17.02
N THR A 151 6.71 6.64 -16.32
CA THR A 151 8.13 6.80 -16.69
C THR A 151 9.05 6.04 -15.75
N TYR A 152 8.66 5.86 -14.49
CA TYR A 152 9.44 5.17 -13.48
C TYR A 152 8.59 4.16 -12.72
N VAL A 153 9.14 2.96 -12.54
CA VAL A 153 8.64 1.97 -11.60
C VAL A 153 9.75 1.68 -10.60
N LEU A 154 9.43 1.61 -9.31
CA LEU A 154 10.40 1.34 -8.26
C LEU A 154 9.80 0.49 -7.14
N PHE A 155 10.35 -0.72 -7.00
CA PHE A 155 10.02 -1.64 -5.91
C PHE A 155 11.30 -2.04 -5.17
N GLU A 156 11.68 -1.28 -4.14
CA GLU A 156 12.97 -1.45 -3.47
C GLU A 156 13.16 -2.81 -2.78
N LYS A 157 12.07 -3.42 -2.31
CA LYS A 157 12.09 -4.66 -1.52
C LYS A 157 11.43 -5.85 -2.19
N LEU A 158 10.89 -5.68 -3.40
CA LEU A 158 10.08 -6.72 -4.02
C LEU A 158 10.95 -7.92 -4.37
N ALA A 159 10.69 -9.02 -3.66
CA ALA A 159 11.49 -10.24 -3.75
C ALA A 159 10.73 -11.36 -4.45
N THR A 160 9.40 -11.41 -4.33
CA THR A 160 8.57 -12.50 -4.86
C THR A 160 7.39 -11.96 -5.66
N ILE A 161 7.22 -12.51 -6.86
CA ILE A 161 6.02 -12.34 -7.70
C ILE A 161 5.66 -13.75 -8.16
N GLU A 162 4.48 -14.24 -7.77
CA GLU A 162 3.99 -15.57 -8.20
C GLU A 162 3.36 -15.52 -9.60
N GLY A 163 2.86 -14.35 -10.00
CA GLY A 163 2.32 -14.10 -11.33
C GLY A 163 3.37 -13.62 -12.35
N SER A 164 2.85 -12.95 -13.38
CA SER A 164 3.60 -12.36 -14.48
C SER A 164 3.80 -10.85 -14.31
N VAL A 165 4.81 -10.32 -14.98
CA VAL A 165 5.10 -8.89 -15.00
C VAL A 165 4.95 -8.39 -16.43
N MET A 166 4.11 -7.38 -16.61
CA MET A 166 3.84 -6.75 -17.89
C MET A 166 3.85 -5.23 -17.76
N PHE A 167 4.79 -4.59 -18.45
CA PHE A 167 4.85 -3.14 -18.60
C PHE A 167 4.64 -2.78 -20.08
N ASN A 168 3.44 -2.33 -20.41
CA ASN A 168 3.09 -1.69 -21.66
C ASN A 168 2.92 -0.18 -21.41
N ALA A 169 4.06 0.48 -21.24
CA ALA A 169 4.16 1.90 -20.94
C ALA A 169 5.22 2.52 -21.85
N SER A 170 4.80 3.18 -22.93
CA SER A 170 5.75 3.65 -23.96
C SER A 170 6.79 4.64 -23.44
N SER A 171 6.48 5.36 -22.36
CA SER A 171 7.38 6.35 -21.75
C SER A 171 8.27 5.78 -20.64
N LEU A 172 8.23 4.47 -20.38
CA LEU A 172 9.00 3.84 -19.32
C LEU A 172 10.51 3.98 -19.57
N GLN A 173 11.21 4.56 -18.60
CA GLN A 173 12.65 4.79 -18.65
C GLN A 173 13.41 3.85 -17.71
N SER A 174 12.81 3.47 -16.58
CA SER A 174 13.40 2.58 -15.58
C SER A 174 12.33 1.79 -14.82
N PHE A 175 12.65 0.55 -14.46
CA PHE A 175 11.87 -0.32 -13.58
C PHE A 175 12.77 -1.26 -12.78
#